data_AF-A0A955REM7-F1
#
_entry.id   AF-A0A955REM7-F1
#
_cell.length_a   1.000
_cell.length_b   1.000
_cell.length_c   1.000
_cell.angle_alpha   90.00
_cell.angle_beta   90.00
_cell.angle_gamma   90.00
#
_symmetry.space_group_name_H-M   'P 1'
#
loop_
_entity.id
_entity.type
_entity.pdbx_description
1 polymer ?
#
loop_
_entity_poly.entity_id
_entity_poly.type
_entity_poly.pdbx_seq_one_letter_code
_entity_poly.pdbx_strand_id
1 'polypeptide(L)'
;MEIVVVLVAPVPVGHRVEVVWYEEVSRGLVPGQERVDDRDHQPLITDLDTGIAYGSDWVWGVSRRRRPDVPYEIGSRPRSELREQKKVTGVVRACRMVTIRGYPELEVQTHLTLELA
;
A
#
# COMPACT_ATOMS: atom_id res chain seq x y z
N MET A 1 -17.54 -1.37 2.08
CA MET A 1 -16.63 -1.29 0.92
C MET A 1 -15.63 -2.44 0.98
N GLU A 2 -15.38 -3.14 -0.12
CA GLU A 2 -14.34 -4.17 -0.20
C GLU A 2 -13.09 -3.59 -0.87
N ILE A 3 -11.92 -3.90 -0.32
CA ILE A 3 -10.60 -3.45 -0.80
C ILE A 3 -9.71 -4.69 -0.93
N VAL A 4 -9.02 -4.79 -2.06
CA VAL A 4 -8.03 -5.85 -2.32
C VAL A 4 -6.65 -5.22 -2.43
N VAL A 5 -5.71 -5.71 -1.62
CA VAL A 5 -4.33 -5.23 -1.60
C VAL A 5 -3.32 -6.36 -1.80
N VAL A 6 -2.26 -6.07 -2.55
CA VAL A 6 -1.16 -6.99 -2.86
C VAL A 6 0.01 -6.71 -1.91
N LEU A 7 -0.26 -6.88 -0.61
CA LEU A 7 0.72 -6.85 0.47
C LEU A 7 0.22 -7.69 1.66
N VAL A 8 1.13 -8.09 2.56
CA VAL A 8 0.79 -8.84 3.78
C VAL A 8 0.39 -7.85 4.88
N ALA A 9 -0.93 -7.68 5.09
CA ALA A 9 -1.43 -6.85 6.19
C ALA A 9 -2.60 -7.53 6.90
N PRO A 10 -2.36 -8.33 7.96
CA PRO A 10 -3.43 -8.74 8.86
C PRO A 10 -3.88 -7.53 9.68
N VAL A 11 -4.95 -6.86 9.25
CA VAL A 11 -5.53 -5.74 10.01
C VAL A 11 -6.69 -6.26 10.89
N PRO A 12 -6.65 -6.06 12.22
CA PRO A 12 -7.67 -6.63 13.09
C PRO A 12 -9.07 -6.09 12.84
N VAL A 13 -10.08 -6.96 12.98
CA VAL A 13 -11.49 -6.56 12.93
C VAL A 13 -11.81 -5.62 14.11
N GLY A 14 -12.57 -4.57 13.83
CA GLY A 14 -12.92 -3.52 14.80
C GLY A 14 -11.97 -2.34 14.78
N HIS A 15 -10.79 -2.45 14.16
CA HIS A 15 -9.84 -1.35 14.10
C HIS A 15 -10.27 -0.26 13.12
N ARG A 16 -9.94 0.99 13.47
CA ARG A 16 -10.09 2.15 12.57
C ARG A 16 -8.89 2.23 11.64
N VAL A 17 -9.14 2.41 10.35
CA VAL A 17 -8.09 2.53 9.34
C VAL A 17 -8.31 3.75 8.46
N GLU A 18 -7.20 4.34 8.02
CA GLU A 18 -7.14 5.23 6.85
C GLU A 18 -6.51 4.46 5.69
N VAL A 19 -7.13 4.50 4.52
CA VAL A 19 -6.58 3.93 3.29
C VAL A 19 -6.37 5.04 2.28
N VAL A 20 -5.14 5.19 1.82
CA VAL A 20 -4.72 6.21 0.87
C VAL A 20 -4.18 5.55 -0.39
N TRP A 21 -4.77 5.90 -1.53
CA TRP A 21 -4.26 5.54 -2.85
C TRP A 21 -3.41 6.67 -3.39
N TYR A 22 -2.19 6.33 -3.75
CA TYR A 22 -1.25 7.24 -4.38
C TYR A 22 -1.06 6.85 -5.84
N GLU A 23 -0.68 7.84 -6.65
CA GLU A 23 -0.12 7.63 -7.98
C GLU A 23 1.32 8.12 -8.04
N GLU A 24 2.15 7.43 -8.80
CA GLU A 24 3.50 7.88 -9.10
C GLU A 24 3.46 8.73 -10.37
N VAL A 25 3.69 10.03 -10.23
CA VAL A 25 3.81 10.95 -11.36
C VAL A 25 5.28 11.05 -11.75
N SER A 26 5.60 10.64 -12.96
CA SER A 26 6.96 10.73 -13.51
C SER A 26 6.98 11.53 -14.81
N ARG A 27 8.14 12.09 -15.17
CA ARG A 27 8.30 12.76 -16.47
C ARG A 27 8.14 11.73 -17.59
N GLY A 28 7.25 12.01 -18.52
CA GLY A 28 7.09 11.24 -19.75
C GLY A 28 8.31 11.37 -20.67
N LEU A 29 8.35 10.48 -21.68
CA LEU A 29 9.41 10.48 -22.70
C LEU A 29 9.32 11.69 -23.65
N VAL A 30 8.15 12.36 -23.69
CA VAL A 30 7.90 13.56 -24.49
C VAL A 30 7.92 14.80 -23.58
N PRO A 31 8.58 15.90 -23.98
CA PRO A 31 8.55 17.15 -23.22
C PRO A 31 7.11 17.60 -22.95
N GLY A 32 6.77 17.81 -21.67
CA GLY A 32 5.45 18.27 -21.24
C GLY A 32 4.41 17.15 -20.98
N GLN A 33 4.75 15.87 -21.19
CA GLN A 33 3.88 14.76 -20.79
C GLN A 33 4.22 14.24 -19.40
N GLU A 34 3.19 13.93 -18.62
CA GLU A 34 3.29 13.15 -17.39
C GLU A 34 3.00 11.68 -17.68
N ARG A 35 3.76 10.79 -17.06
CA ARG A 35 3.43 9.36 -16.97
C ARG A 35 2.89 9.11 -15.57
N VAL A 36 1.63 8.70 -15.51
CA VAL A 36 0.94 8.29 -14.29
C VAL A 36 0.93 6.76 -14.24
N ASP A 37 1.40 6.19 -13.13
CA ASP A 37 1.31 4.76 -12.84
C ASP A 37 0.34 4.57 -11.66
N ASP A 38 -0.87 4.13 -11.98
CA ASP A 38 -1.94 3.89 -11.02
C ASP A 38 -1.70 2.54 -10.33
N ARG A 39 -1.37 2.59 -9.04
CA ARG A 39 -1.04 1.42 -8.20
C ARG A 39 -2.22 1.02 -7.33
N ASP A 40 -3.39 0.84 -7.95
CA ASP A 40 -4.69 0.67 -7.28
C ASP A 40 -4.75 -0.42 -6.20
N HIS A 41 -3.95 -1.47 -6.35
CA HIS A 41 -3.87 -2.60 -5.40
C HIS A 41 -2.73 -2.49 -4.38
N GLN A 42 -2.04 -1.34 -4.32
CA GLN A 42 -0.95 -1.09 -3.38
C GLN A 42 -1.17 0.20 -2.58
N PRO A 43 -2.36 0.42 -1.99
CA PRO A 43 -2.58 1.59 -1.16
C PRO A 43 -1.71 1.56 0.10
N LEU A 44 -1.53 2.71 0.71
CA LEU A 44 -1.06 2.82 2.08
C LEU A 44 -2.25 2.65 3.03
N ILE A 45 -2.17 1.67 3.92
CA ILE A 45 -3.15 1.45 4.98
C ILE A 45 -2.51 1.84 6.31
N THR A 46 -3.12 2.76 7.05
CA THR A 46 -2.69 3.12 8.40
C THR A 46 -3.75 2.65 9.38
N ASP A 47 -3.36 1.76 10.31
CA ASP A 47 -4.17 1.42 11.47
C ASP A 47 -4.09 2.56 12.49
N LEU A 48 -5.20 3.28 12.66
CA LEU A 48 -5.30 4.46 13.50
C LEU A 48 -5.36 4.12 14.99
N ASP A 49 -5.61 2.86 15.34
CA ASP A 49 -5.67 2.41 16.74
C ASP A 49 -4.29 1.98 17.24
N THR A 50 -3.43 1.46 16.35
CA THR A 50 -2.07 0.99 16.71
C THR A 50 -0.95 1.87 16.17
N GLY A 51 -1.22 2.71 15.18
CA GLY A 51 -0.22 3.51 14.46
C GLY A 51 0.60 2.71 13.43
N ILE A 52 0.28 1.44 13.19
CA ILE A 52 1.00 0.60 12.22
C ILE A 52 0.62 1.01 10.79
N ALA A 53 1.62 1.25 9.96
CA ALA A 53 1.46 1.54 8.54
C ALA A 53 1.84 0.32 7.68
N TYR A 54 0.91 -0.10 6.83
CA TYR A 54 1.08 -1.19 5.87
C TYR A 54 1.13 -0.60 4.47
N GLY A 55 2.27 -0.70 3.80
CA GLY A 55 2.46 -0.15 2.47
C GLY A 55 3.60 -0.85 1.74
N SER A 56 3.58 -0.77 0.41
CA SER A 56 4.65 -1.33 -0.42
C SER A 56 5.88 -0.43 -0.42
N ASP A 57 7.02 -1.01 -0.79
CA ASP A 57 8.34 -0.35 -0.82
C ASP A 57 8.38 0.94 -1.66
N TRP A 58 7.61 0.99 -2.75
CA TRP A 58 7.51 2.17 -3.61
C TRP A 58 6.91 3.41 -2.91
N VAL A 59 6.11 3.24 -1.86
CA VAL A 59 5.54 4.34 -1.07
C VAL A 59 6.60 4.98 -0.18
N TRP A 60 7.55 4.18 0.32
CA TRP A 60 8.52 4.57 1.35
C TRP A 60 9.90 4.98 0.81
N GLY A 61 10.10 4.97 -0.51
CA GLY A 61 11.35 5.42 -1.13
C GLY A 61 12.51 4.43 -0.96
N VAL A 62 12.21 3.14 -0.87
CA VAL A 62 13.23 2.12 -0.66
C VAL A 62 14.17 1.99 -1.86
N SER A 63 15.48 1.98 -1.60
CA SER A 63 16.53 1.76 -2.59
C SER A 63 16.35 0.43 -3.35
N ARG A 64 16.37 0.46 -4.69
CA ARG A 64 16.15 -0.71 -5.57
C ARG A 64 17.22 -1.81 -5.47
N ARG A 65 18.35 -1.58 -4.79
CA ARG A 65 19.39 -2.62 -4.64
C ARG A 65 19.09 -3.48 -3.42
N ARG A 66 18.33 -4.57 -3.65
CA ARG A 66 18.08 -5.58 -2.62
C ARG A 66 19.38 -6.30 -2.23
N ARG A 67 19.67 -6.34 -0.92
CA ARG A 67 20.68 -7.22 -0.31
C ARG A 67 19.98 -8.05 0.77
N PRO A 68 20.08 -9.40 0.73
CA PRO A 68 19.33 -10.26 1.65
C PRO A 68 19.63 -10.04 3.14
N ASP A 69 20.82 -9.52 3.44
CA ASP A 69 21.41 -9.39 4.77
C ASP A 69 21.40 -7.96 5.31
N VAL A 70 20.89 -6.99 4.55
CA VAL A 70 20.91 -5.56 4.92
C VAL A 70 19.48 -5.04 5.05
N PRO A 71 19.04 -4.61 6.25
CA PRO A 71 17.77 -3.93 6.41
C PRO A 71 17.68 -2.69 5.52
N TYR A 72 16.50 -2.42 4.98
CA TYR A 72 16.27 -1.16 4.26
C TYR A 72 16.02 -0.02 5.22
N GLU A 73 16.68 1.11 4.98
CA GLU A 73 16.23 2.37 5.51
C GLU A 73 14.94 2.76 4.78
N ILE A 74 13.87 2.94 5.55
CA ILE A 74 12.58 3.43 5.06
C ILE A 74 12.35 4.84 5.61
N GLY A 75 11.81 5.73 4.79
CA GLY A 75 11.42 7.05 5.26
C GLY A 75 10.30 6.97 6.31
N SER A 76 10.25 7.93 7.23
CA SER A 76 9.16 8.02 8.23
C SER A 76 7.85 8.57 7.64
N ARG A 77 7.84 8.90 6.34
CA ARG A 77 6.71 9.47 5.61
C ARG A 77 6.69 8.92 4.19
N PRO A 78 5.52 8.87 3.53
CA PRO A 78 5.43 8.60 2.11
C PRO A 78 6.30 9.56 1.30
N ARG A 79 6.83 9.08 0.18
CA ARG A 79 7.59 9.87 -0.79
C ARG A 79 6.82 11.13 -1.18
N SER A 80 7.50 12.27 -1.17
CA SER A 80 6.92 13.60 -1.39
C SER A 80 6.36 13.84 -2.79
N GLU A 81 6.85 13.08 -3.78
CA GLU A 81 6.46 13.16 -5.18
C GLU A 81 5.20 12.36 -5.52
N LEU A 82 4.66 11.60 -4.56
CA LEU A 82 3.43 10.86 -4.74
C LEU A 82 2.23 11.80 -4.66
N ARG A 83 1.30 11.64 -5.61
CA ARG A 83 0.05 12.40 -5.62
C ARG A 83 -1.06 11.55 -5.00
N GLU A 84 -1.76 12.09 -4.01
CA GLU A 84 -2.90 11.44 -3.38
C GLU A 84 -4.08 11.47 -4.36
N GLN A 85 -4.59 10.30 -4.75
CA GLN A 85 -5.76 10.19 -5.62
C GLN A 85 -7.05 10.05 -4.82
N LYS A 86 -7.01 9.23 -3.78
CA LYS A 86 -8.19 8.87 -3.00
C LYS A 86 -7.79 8.57 -1.56
N LYS A 87 -8.68 8.94 -0.65
CA LYS A 87 -8.59 8.63 0.77
C LYS A 87 -9.94 8.19 1.29
N VAL A 88 -9.93 7.16 2.12
CA VAL A 88 -11.11 6.69 2.85
C VAL A 88 -10.73 6.33 4.26
N THR A 89 -11.64 6.58 5.19
CA THR A 89 -11.50 6.18 6.59
C THR A 89 -12.67 5.30 6.96
N GLY A 90 -12.43 4.25 7.74
CA GLY A 90 -13.47 3.33 8.14
C GLY A 90 -13.03 2.33 9.21
N VAL A 91 -13.96 1.46 9.59
CA VAL A 91 -13.74 0.38 10.56
C VAL A 91 -13.65 -0.95 9.84
N VAL A 92 -12.64 -1.76 10.16
CA VAL A 92 -12.48 -3.11 9.60
C VAL A 92 -13.60 -4.01 10.11
N ARG A 93 -14.41 -4.55 9.18
CA ARG A 93 -15.47 -5.53 9.48
C ARG A 93 -15.06 -6.96 9.15
N ALA A 94 -14.17 -7.13 8.17
CA ALA A 94 -13.56 -8.41 7.87
C ALA A 94 -12.16 -8.22 7.28
N CYS A 95 -11.26 -9.16 7.56
CA CYS A 95 -9.94 -9.26 6.94
C CYS A 95 -9.71 -10.72 6.54
N ARG A 96 -9.48 -10.96 5.25
CA ARG A 96 -9.15 -12.28 4.71
C ARG A 96 -7.77 -12.20 4.05
N MET A 97 -6.88 -13.13 4.36
CA MET A 97 -5.60 -13.25 3.67
C MET A 97 -5.61 -14.49 2.78
N VAL A 98 -5.13 -14.34 1.55
CA VAL A 98 -5.01 -15.41 0.57
C VAL A 98 -3.54 -15.57 0.24
N THR A 99 -2.99 -16.75 0.49
CA THR A 99 -1.65 -17.12 0.01
C THR A 99 -1.78 -17.77 -1.36
N ILE A 100 -1.25 -17.10 -2.37
CA ILE A 100 -1.24 -17.56 -3.76
C ILE A 100 0.08 -18.29 -4.00
N ARG A 101 -0.01 -19.55 -4.41
CA ARG A 101 1.17 -20.35 -4.79
C ARG A 101 1.57 -19.98 -6.21
N GLY A 102 2.47 -19.01 -6.35
CA GLY A 102 3.24 -18.78 -7.57
C GLY A 102 4.52 -19.63 -7.56
N TYR A 103 5.00 -20.03 -8.74
CA TYR A 103 6.36 -20.53 -8.89
C TYR A 103 7.20 -19.36 -9.42
N PRO A 104 8.29 -18.92 -8.75
CA PRO A 104 8.99 -19.53 -7.61
C PRO A 104 8.64 -18.98 -6.20
N GLU A 105 7.74 -17.99 -6.07
CA GLU A 105 7.48 -17.28 -4.80
C GLU A 105 6.02 -17.38 -4.32
N LEU A 106 5.82 -17.42 -3.00
CA LEU A 106 4.48 -17.28 -2.40
C LEU A 106 4.09 -15.80 -2.38
N GLU A 107 2.96 -15.48 -3.00
CA GLU A 107 2.37 -14.16 -2.91
C GLU A 107 1.25 -14.17 -1.86
N VAL A 108 1.04 -13.04 -1.19
CA VAL A 108 -0.06 -12.87 -0.25
C VAL A 108 -0.89 -11.67 -0.65
N GLN A 109 -2.21 -11.87 -0.70
CA GLN A 109 -3.18 -10.81 -0.90
C GLN A 109 -4.03 -10.66 0.35
N THR A 110 -4.28 -9.43 0.75
CA THR A 110 -5.23 -9.11 1.81
C THR A 110 -6.51 -8.54 1.18
N HIS A 111 -7.65 -9.08 1.59
CA HIS A 111 -8.98 -8.55 1.32
C HIS A 111 -9.55 -7.93 2.59
N LEU A 112 -9.82 -6.63 2.57
CA LEU A 112 -10.44 -5.89 3.67
C LEU A 112 -11.87 -5.51 3.31
N THR A 113 -12.78 -5.74 4.25
CA THR A 113 -14.13 -5.17 4.20
C THR A 113 -14.21 -4.07 5.24
N LEU A 114 -14.44 -2.85 4.79
CA LEU A 114 -14.58 -1.67 5.65
C LEU A 114 -16.02 -1.20 5.72
N GLU A 115 -16.45 -0.81 6.91
CA GLU A 115 -17.58 0.09 7.12
C GLU A 115 -17.04 1.53 7.11
N LEU A 116 -17.50 2.34 6.16
CA LEU A 116 -17.03 3.71 6.02
C LEU A 116 -17.69 4.61 7.07
N ALA A 117 -16.93 5.59 7.54
CA ALA A 117 -17.42 6.66 8.40
C ALA A 117 -18.20 7.72 7.60
#